data_AF-A0AAU1U5H2-F1
#
_entry.id   AF-A0AAU1U5H2-F1
#
_cell.length_a   1.000
_cell.length_b   1.000
_cell.length_c   1.000
_cell.angle_alpha   90.00
_cell.angle_beta   90.00
_cell.angle_gamma   90.00
#
_symmetry.space_group_name_H-M   'P 1'
#
loop_
_entity.id
_entity.type
_entity.pdbx_description
1 polymer ?
#
loop_
_entity_poly.entity_id
_entity_poly.type
_entity_poly.pdbx_seq_one_letter_code
_entity_poly.pdbx_strand_id
1 'polypeptide(L)'
;MNDTTTEPVEILRILGTGVPALSTADEAAEWDKQLREWARSLLPKTRDILGSLPEEAESQRQAITRILGWTLRILDQACSPPRLVDATLHVDHLATACRLLANIVVSVGGGRILCTWCQDYGDDPRLIQVIEAGSGPGGSLFACVSCRARNGLRPLTDKQRLPSPAPAGE
;
A
#
# COMPACT_ATOMS: atom_id res chain seq x y z
N MET A 1 -21.23 22.31 4.18
CA MET A 1 -19.81 21.91 4.33
C MET A 1 -19.69 20.57 3.64
N ASN A 2 -19.06 20.53 2.47
CA ASN A 2 -18.89 19.28 1.74
C ASN A 2 -17.89 18.41 2.52
N ASP A 3 -18.34 17.25 2.94
CA ASP A 3 -17.53 16.23 3.59
C ASP A 3 -16.64 15.59 2.51
N THR A 4 -15.58 16.29 2.12
CA THR A 4 -14.58 15.80 1.16
C THR A 4 -13.62 14.85 1.86
N THR A 5 -14.16 13.79 2.47
CA THR A 5 -13.34 12.64 2.86
C THR A 5 -12.93 11.93 1.59
N THR A 6 -11.70 12.16 1.14
CA THR A 6 -11.14 11.43 -0.01
C THR A 6 -11.13 9.94 0.31
N GLU A 7 -11.74 9.14 -0.55
CA GLU A 7 -11.78 7.69 -0.40
C GLU A 7 -10.35 7.10 -0.41
N PRO A 8 -10.05 6.10 0.44
CA PRO A 8 -8.70 5.52 0.52
C PRO A 8 -8.16 4.99 -0.83
N VAL A 9 -9.03 4.44 -1.68
CA VAL A 9 -8.67 3.96 -3.03
C VAL A 9 -8.21 5.12 -3.90
N GLU A 10 -8.86 6.27 -3.79
CA GLU A 10 -8.52 7.47 -4.55
C GLU A 10 -7.18 8.04 -4.10
N ILE A 11 -6.90 8.04 -2.79
CA ILE A 11 -5.57 8.40 -2.24
C ILE A 11 -4.49 7.50 -2.83
N LEU A 12 -4.73 6.19 -2.92
CA LEU A 12 -3.78 5.24 -3.53
C LEU A 12 -3.58 5.50 -5.02
N ARG A 13 -4.65 5.86 -5.74
CA ARG A 13 -4.57 6.22 -7.17
C ARG A 13 -3.73 7.47 -7.39
N ILE A 14 -3.97 8.53 -6.60
CA ILE A 14 -3.22 9.79 -6.67
C ILE A 14 -1.76 9.55 -6.31
N LEU A 15 -1.50 8.86 -5.19
CA LEU A 15 -0.12 8.59 -4.76
C LEU A 15 0.56 7.55 -5.64
N GLY A 16 -0.16 6.70 -6.37
CA GLY A 16 0.39 5.68 -7.25
C GLY A 16 1.27 6.25 -8.36
N THR A 17 1.02 7.49 -8.79
CA THR A 17 1.85 8.20 -9.76
C THR A 17 3.08 8.88 -9.14
N GLY A 18 3.22 8.82 -7.81
CA GLY A 18 4.23 9.57 -7.05
C GLY A 18 3.77 10.98 -6.70
N VAL A 19 4.45 11.59 -5.73
CA VAL A 19 4.34 13.04 -5.48
C VAL A 19 5.02 13.76 -6.65
N PRO A 20 4.42 14.82 -7.22
CA PRO A 20 5.07 15.60 -8.27
C PRO A 20 6.39 16.19 -7.76
N ALA A 21 7.36 16.36 -8.67
CA ALA A 21 8.61 17.03 -8.35
C ALA A 21 8.31 18.46 -7.87
N LEU A 22 8.69 18.77 -6.63
CA LEU A 22 8.43 20.06 -5.99
C LEU A 22 9.54 21.04 -6.34
N SER A 23 9.16 22.23 -6.78
CA SER A 23 10.08 23.28 -7.21
C SER A 23 10.15 24.45 -6.22
N THR A 24 9.16 24.56 -5.33
CA THR A 24 9.06 25.65 -4.35
C THR A 24 8.67 25.16 -2.95
N ALA A 25 8.99 25.97 -1.94
CA ALA A 25 8.60 25.70 -0.56
C ALA A 25 7.07 25.77 -0.37
N ASP A 26 6.38 26.62 -1.13
CA ASP A 26 4.93 26.76 -1.07
C ASP A 26 4.22 25.51 -1.62
N GLU A 27 4.70 24.95 -2.74
CA GLU A 27 4.22 23.66 -3.25
C GLU A 27 4.42 22.54 -2.23
N ALA A 28 5.58 22.50 -1.57
CA ALA A 28 5.85 21.52 -0.53
C ALA A 28 4.93 21.68 0.68
N ALA A 29 4.64 22.92 1.09
CA ALA A 29 3.73 23.21 2.20
C ALA A 29 2.28 22.79 1.89
N GLU A 30 1.81 23.02 0.66
CA GLU A 30 0.46 22.60 0.26
C GLU A 30 0.33 21.07 0.23
N TRP A 31 1.35 20.37 -0.33
CA TRP A 31 1.39 18.91 -0.29
C TRP A 31 1.48 18.36 1.13
N ASP A 32 2.32 18.93 2.00
CA ASP A 32 2.39 18.54 3.42
C ASP A 32 1.03 18.66 4.10
N LYS A 33 0.34 19.79 3.90
CA LYS A 33 -1.01 20.02 4.46
C LYS A 33 -2.00 18.96 3.97
N GLN A 34 -2.08 18.73 2.65
CA GLN A 34 -2.99 17.76 2.06
C GLN A 34 -2.72 16.33 2.57
N LEU A 35 -1.44 15.93 2.63
CA LEU A 35 -1.03 14.61 3.12
C LEU A 35 -1.33 14.43 4.61
N ARG A 36 -1.14 15.46 5.44
CA ARG A 36 -1.50 15.42 6.86
C ARG A 36 -3.00 15.24 7.06
N GLU A 37 -3.83 15.90 6.24
CA GLU A 37 -5.28 15.72 6.27
C GLU A 37 -5.67 14.28 5.90
N TRP A 38 -5.09 13.72 4.85
CA TRP A 38 -5.28 12.31 4.48
C TRP A 38 -4.82 11.34 5.56
N ALA A 39 -3.62 11.54 6.12
CA ALA A 39 -3.11 10.69 7.19
C ALA A 39 -4.05 10.71 8.41
N ARG A 40 -4.55 11.89 8.81
CA ARG A 40 -5.50 12.03 9.92
C ARG A 40 -6.83 11.35 9.65
N SER A 41 -7.32 11.34 8.41
CA SER A 41 -8.56 10.64 8.06
C SER A 41 -8.39 9.12 7.98
N LEU A 42 -7.19 8.63 7.63
CA LEU A 42 -6.88 7.20 7.51
C LEU A 42 -6.54 6.55 8.86
N LEU A 43 -5.85 7.26 9.76
CA LEU A 43 -5.43 6.77 11.07
C LEU A 43 -6.54 6.08 11.90
N PRO A 44 -7.74 6.67 12.09
CA PRO A 44 -8.81 5.99 12.84
C PRO A 44 -9.24 4.70 12.14
N LYS A 45 -9.44 4.73 10.82
CA LYS A 45 -9.82 3.53 10.03
C LYS A 45 -8.79 2.41 10.17
N THR A 46 -7.49 2.74 10.14
CA THR A 46 -6.41 1.77 10.34
C THR A 46 -6.40 1.19 11.76
N ARG A 47 -6.71 2.00 12.79
CA ARG A 47 -6.83 1.52 14.18
C ARG A 47 -8.01 0.59 14.36
N ASP A 48 -9.15 0.90 13.75
CA ASP A 48 -10.33 0.05 13.79
C ASP A 48 -10.03 -1.33 13.19
N ILE A 49 -9.34 -1.36 12.04
CA ILE A 49 -8.88 -2.60 11.39
C ILE A 49 -7.93 -3.37 12.31
N LEU A 50 -6.96 -2.70 12.93
CA LEU A 50 -6.06 -3.35 13.88
C LEU A 50 -6.83 -3.98 15.05
N GLY A 51 -7.87 -3.30 15.54
CA GLY A 51 -8.76 -3.81 16.58
C GLY A 51 -9.56 -5.04 16.14
N SER A 52 -9.97 -5.10 14.87
CA SER A 52 -10.79 -6.19 14.32
C SER A 52 -10.01 -7.42 13.83
N LEU A 53 -8.67 -7.36 13.80
CA LEU A 53 -7.87 -8.49 13.33
C LEU A 53 -8.01 -9.71 14.28
N PRO A 54 -8.02 -10.95 13.77
CA PRO A 54 -8.03 -12.14 14.61
C PRO A 54 -6.68 -12.30 15.36
N GLU A 55 -6.63 -13.15 16.39
CA GLU A 55 -5.41 -13.36 17.20
C GLU A 55 -4.31 -14.05 16.40
N GLU A 56 -4.67 -14.93 15.46
CA GLU A 56 -3.75 -15.66 14.60
C GLU A 56 -3.01 -14.74 13.61
N ALA A 57 -3.48 -13.50 13.43
CA ALA A 57 -2.90 -12.49 12.57
C ALA A 57 -1.78 -11.66 13.24
N GLU A 58 -1.05 -12.23 14.22
CA GLU A 58 -0.04 -11.52 15.02
C GLU A 58 1.00 -10.78 14.17
N SER A 59 1.50 -11.41 13.11
CA SER A 59 2.45 -10.76 12.19
C SER A 59 1.87 -9.52 11.51
N GLN A 60 0.59 -9.55 11.12
CA GLN A 60 -0.10 -8.40 10.53
C GLN A 60 -0.34 -7.32 11.58
N ARG A 61 -0.78 -7.69 12.80
CA ARG A 61 -0.95 -6.78 13.94
C ARG A 61 0.34 -6.02 14.25
N GLN A 62 1.47 -6.73 14.32
CA GLN A 62 2.78 -6.13 14.58
C GLN A 62 3.23 -5.19 13.45
N ALA A 63 2.98 -5.57 12.19
CA ALA A 63 3.30 -4.71 11.04
C ALA A 63 2.47 -3.42 11.03
N ILE A 64 1.15 -3.51 11.22
CA ILE A 64 0.25 -2.35 11.27
C ILE A 64 0.61 -1.44 12.45
N THR A 65 0.91 -2.01 13.62
CA THR A 65 1.34 -1.25 14.80
C THR A 65 2.62 -0.45 14.53
N ARG A 66 3.61 -1.04 13.86
CA ARG A 66 4.84 -0.34 13.46
C ARG A 66 4.56 0.80 12.50
N ILE A 67 3.69 0.59 11.51
CA ILE A 67 3.29 1.61 10.53
C ILE A 67 2.56 2.78 11.23
N LEU A 68 1.62 2.49 12.13
CA LEU A 68 0.94 3.50 12.93
C LEU A 68 1.93 4.33 13.76
N GLY A 69 2.82 3.66 14.49
CA GLY A 69 3.83 4.34 15.31
C GLY A 69 4.78 5.21 14.49
N TRP A 70 5.22 4.73 13.33
CA TRP A 70 6.07 5.51 12.42
C TRP A 70 5.32 6.71 11.82
N THR A 71 4.08 6.53 11.38
CA THR A 71 3.24 7.61 10.82
C THR A 71 3.01 8.72 11.84
N LEU A 72 2.69 8.36 13.08
CA LEU A 72 2.49 9.35 14.15
C LEU A 72 3.76 10.17 14.41
N ARG A 73 4.94 9.53 14.41
CA ARG A 73 6.22 10.27 14.53
C ARG A 73 6.45 11.26 13.39
N ILE A 74 6.10 10.92 12.15
CA ILE A 74 6.21 11.86 11.01
C ILE A 74 5.23 13.02 11.18
N LEU A 75 3.99 12.74 11.63
CA LEU A 75 3.00 13.77 11.87
C LEU A 75 3.38 14.72 13.00
N ASP A 76 4.07 14.23 14.04
CA ASP A 76 4.53 15.05 15.17
C ASP A 76 5.75 15.91 14.81
N GLN A 77 6.47 15.62 13.71
CA GLN A 77 7.56 16.48 13.25
C GLN A 77 7.01 17.83 12.77
N ALA A 78 7.54 18.91 13.36
CA ALA A 78 7.14 20.27 13.04
C ALA A 78 7.41 20.61 11.57
N CYS A 79 6.42 21.18 10.89
CA CYS A 79 6.52 21.59 9.50
C CYS A 79 7.19 22.96 9.41
N SER A 80 8.52 23.01 9.56
CA SER A 80 9.31 24.19 9.20
C SER A 80 10.75 23.81 8.79
N PRO A 81 10.93 22.92 7.80
CA PRO A 81 12.25 22.74 7.21
C PRO A 81 12.72 24.05 6.56
N PRO A 82 13.91 24.58 6.88
CA PRO A 82 14.41 25.83 6.32
C PRO A 82 14.85 25.70 4.85
N ARG A 83 14.88 24.48 4.28
CA ARG A 83 15.36 24.19 2.93
C ARG A 83 14.35 23.34 2.17
N LEU A 84 14.23 23.61 0.87
CA LEU A 84 13.34 22.87 -0.04
C LEU A 84 13.63 21.36 -0.07
N VAL A 85 14.90 20.96 0.02
CA VAL A 85 15.31 19.54 0.05
C VAL A 85 14.73 18.82 1.28
N ASP A 86 14.80 19.46 2.45
CA ASP A 86 14.26 18.90 3.68
C ASP A 86 12.72 18.84 3.64
N ALA A 87 12.08 19.85 3.03
CA ALA A 87 10.64 19.85 2.79
C ALA A 87 10.20 18.72 1.86
N THR A 88 10.93 18.50 0.77
CA THR A 88 10.63 17.44 -0.21
C THR A 88 10.76 16.06 0.42
N LEU A 89 11.84 15.82 1.17
CA LEU A 89 12.03 14.55 1.89
C LEU A 89 10.91 14.29 2.90
N HIS A 90 10.47 15.33 3.62
CA HIS A 90 9.36 15.22 4.56
C HIS A 90 8.03 14.89 3.86
N VAL A 91 7.74 15.56 2.74
CA VAL A 91 6.58 15.26 1.89
C VAL A 91 6.63 13.81 1.38
N ASP A 92 7.78 13.31 0.94
CA ASP A 92 7.95 11.92 0.50
C ASP A 92 7.67 10.91 1.63
N HIS A 93 8.13 11.19 2.85
CA HIS A 93 7.82 10.38 4.01
C HIS A 93 6.32 10.38 4.34
N LEU A 94 5.67 11.54 4.31
CA LEU A 94 4.22 11.65 4.52
C LEU A 94 3.42 10.93 3.42
N ALA A 95 3.83 11.05 2.16
CA ALA A 95 3.21 10.36 1.04
C ALA A 95 3.34 8.83 1.19
N THR A 96 4.51 8.37 1.62
CA THR A 96 4.75 6.96 1.93
C THR A 96 3.84 6.49 3.08
N ALA A 97 3.72 7.29 4.15
CA ALA A 97 2.82 6.99 5.26
C ALA A 97 1.35 6.90 4.82
N CYS A 98 0.87 7.87 4.04
CA CYS A 98 -0.48 7.86 3.47
C CYS A 98 -0.72 6.63 2.59
N ARG A 99 0.25 6.27 1.73
CA ARG A 99 0.15 5.08 0.87
C ARG A 99 0.07 3.79 1.68
N LEU A 100 0.85 3.67 2.76
CA LEU A 100 0.81 2.49 3.63
C LEU A 100 -0.51 2.40 4.40
N LEU A 101 -0.98 3.49 5.00
CA LEU A 101 -2.25 3.54 5.72
C LEU A 101 -3.43 3.22 4.79
N ALA A 102 -3.49 3.86 3.62
CA ALA A 102 -4.55 3.61 2.65
C ALA A 102 -4.52 2.16 2.14
N ASN A 103 -3.34 1.57 1.91
CA ASN A 103 -3.22 0.16 1.55
C ASN A 103 -3.76 -0.76 2.64
N ILE A 104 -3.49 -0.47 3.93
CA ILE A 104 -4.07 -1.25 5.03
C ILE A 104 -5.59 -1.15 5.00
N VAL A 105 -6.13 0.07 4.84
CA VAL A 105 -7.58 0.29 4.81
C VAL A 105 -8.26 -0.47 3.67
N VAL A 106 -7.71 -0.37 2.46
CA VAL A 106 -8.28 -1.00 1.27
C VAL A 106 -8.07 -2.53 1.28
N SER A 107 -6.87 -2.99 1.64
CA SER A 107 -6.50 -4.41 1.50
C SER A 107 -6.92 -5.25 2.69
N VAL A 108 -6.65 -4.78 3.90
CA VAL A 108 -6.96 -5.54 5.12
C VAL A 108 -8.41 -5.31 5.52
N GLY A 109 -8.88 -4.05 5.47
CA GLY A 109 -10.26 -3.71 5.82
C GLY A 109 -11.28 -4.09 4.74
N GLY A 110 -10.94 -3.89 3.47
CA GLY A 110 -11.84 -4.13 2.34
C GLY A 110 -11.67 -5.48 1.64
N GLY A 111 -10.61 -6.23 1.93
CA GLY A 111 -10.28 -7.46 1.20
C GLY A 111 -9.89 -7.22 -0.27
N ARG A 112 -9.58 -5.97 -0.65
CA ARG A 112 -9.27 -5.56 -2.03
C ARG A 112 -7.78 -5.38 -2.22
N ILE A 113 -7.21 -6.01 -3.23
CA ILE A 113 -5.78 -5.97 -3.55
C ILE A 113 -5.65 -5.42 -4.98
N LEU A 114 -4.61 -4.62 -5.20
CA LEU A 114 -4.28 -4.09 -6.51
C LEU A 114 -4.03 -5.22 -7.51
N CYS A 115 -4.79 -5.24 -8.59
CA CYS A 115 -4.56 -6.15 -9.69
C CYS A 115 -3.43 -5.63 -10.57
N THR A 116 -2.39 -6.45 -10.76
CA THR A 116 -1.23 -6.12 -11.59
C THR A 116 -1.59 -5.84 -13.06
N TRP A 117 -2.65 -6.46 -13.58
CA TRP A 117 -2.99 -6.34 -15.00
C TRP A 117 -3.84 -5.11 -15.33
N CYS A 118 -4.82 -4.76 -14.50
CA CYS A 118 -5.66 -3.58 -14.75
C CYS A 118 -5.25 -2.36 -13.94
N GLN A 119 -4.27 -2.49 -13.03
CA GLN A 119 -3.80 -1.42 -12.15
C GLN A 119 -4.95 -0.80 -11.33
N ASP A 120 -5.90 -1.65 -10.91
CA ASP A 120 -7.07 -1.25 -10.11
C ASP A 120 -7.30 -2.24 -8.97
N TYR A 121 -7.90 -1.77 -7.88
CA TYR A 121 -8.25 -2.60 -6.72
C TYR A 121 -9.51 -3.39 -7.04
N GLY A 122 -9.36 -4.69 -7.26
CA GLY A 122 -10.48 -5.57 -7.60
C GLY A 122 -11.03 -6.34 -6.41
N ASP A 123 -12.24 -6.84 -6.57
CA ASP A 123 -12.81 -7.86 -5.68
C ASP A 123 -12.25 -9.24 -6.03
N ASP A 124 -12.15 -10.11 -5.02
CA ASP A 124 -11.57 -11.45 -5.10
C ASP A 124 -10.22 -11.52 -5.87
N PRO A 125 -9.24 -10.68 -5.55
CA PRO A 125 -7.93 -10.77 -6.16
C PRO A 125 -7.22 -12.03 -5.67
N ARG A 126 -6.64 -12.79 -6.60
CA ARG A 126 -5.90 -14.02 -6.28
C ARG A 126 -4.44 -13.87 -6.68
N LEU A 127 -3.56 -14.40 -5.84
CA LEU A 127 -2.13 -14.46 -6.10
C LEU A 127 -1.89 -15.34 -7.33
N ILE A 128 -1.23 -14.79 -8.34
CA ILE A 128 -0.89 -15.47 -9.60
C ILE A 128 0.56 -15.95 -9.57
N GLN A 129 1.46 -15.14 -9.04
CA GLN A 129 2.89 -15.41 -9.03
C GLN A 129 3.57 -14.69 -7.87
N VAL A 130 4.56 -15.35 -7.28
CA VAL A 130 5.56 -14.71 -6.41
C VAL A 130 6.80 -14.48 -7.24
N ILE A 131 7.33 -13.27 -7.22
CA ILE A 131 8.63 -12.90 -7.77
C ILE A 131 9.59 -12.97 -6.59
N GLU A 132 10.46 -13.99 -6.58
CA GLU A 132 11.45 -14.13 -5.52
C GLU A 132 12.47 -12.98 -5.57
N ALA A 133 12.79 -12.45 -4.39
CA ALA A 133 13.78 -11.40 -4.21
C ALA A 133 15.19 -12.02 -4.35
N GLY A 134 15.64 -12.31 -5.57
CA GLY A 134 17.02 -12.78 -5.79
C GLY A 134 18.04 -11.74 -5.34
N SER A 135 18.06 -10.60 -6.03
CA SER A 135 18.86 -9.41 -5.68
C SER A 135 18.08 -8.09 -5.77
N GLY A 136 16.80 -8.17 -6.11
CA GLY A 136 15.89 -7.02 -6.23
C GLY A 136 14.74 -7.11 -5.24
N PRO A 137 13.88 -6.08 -5.19
CA PRO A 137 12.65 -6.13 -4.42
C PRO A 137 11.75 -7.20 -5.06
N GLY A 138 11.67 -8.37 -4.44
CA GLY A 138 10.69 -9.39 -4.81
C GLY A 138 9.26 -8.84 -4.74
N GLY A 139 8.29 -9.64 -5.16
CA GLY A 139 6.92 -9.17 -5.26
C GLY A 139 5.88 -10.29 -5.33
N SER A 140 4.62 -9.89 -5.29
CA SER A 140 3.48 -10.78 -5.47
C SER A 140 2.56 -10.16 -6.50
N LEU A 141 2.28 -10.91 -7.58
CA LEU A 141 1.39 -10.47 -8.64
C LEU A 141 -0.01 -10.99 -8.38
N PHE A 142 -0.98 -10.10 -8.26
CA PHE A 142 -2.38 -10.44 -8.04
C PHE A 142 -3.21 -10.12 -9.27
N ALA A 143 -4.23 -10.92 -9.54
CA ALA A 143 -5.20 -10.64 -10.59
C ALA A 143 -6.63 -10.72 -10.07
N CYS A 144 -7.46 -9.74 -10.43
CA CYS A 144 -8.91 -9.78 -10.21
C CYS A 144 -9.56 -10.82 -11.14
N VAL A 145 -10.80 -11.23 -10.82
CA VAL A 145 -11.56 -12.25 -11.58
C VAL A 145 -11.57 -11.95 -13.09
N SER A 146 -11.90 -10.72 -13.47
CA SER A 146 -11.99 -10.31 -14.87
C SER A 146 -10.64 -10.41 -15.60
N CYS A 147 -9.54 -10.00 -14.96
CA CYS A 147 -8.21 -10.09 -15.54
C CYS A 147 -7.72 -11.54 -15.64
N ARG A 148 -8.08 -12.41 -14.68
CA ARG A 148 -7.78 -13.85 -14.76
C ARG A 148 -8.45 -14.49 -15.96
N ALA A 149 -9.75 -14.25 -16.15
CA ALA A 149 -10.50 -14.79 -17.27
C ALA A 149 -9.97 -14.30 -18.63
N ARG A 150 -9.71 -12.99 -18.75
CA ARG A 150 -9.23 -12.38 -20.02
C ARG A 150 -7.85 -12.88 -20.44
N ASN A 151 -6.95 -13.10 -19.47
CA ASN A 151 -5.56 -13.42 -19.74
C ASN A 151 -5.23 -14.90 -19.50
N GLY A 152 -6.24 -15.75 -19.23
CA GLY A 152 -6.03 -17.17 -18.92
C GLY A 152 -5.14 -17.41 -17.69
N LEU A 153 -5.15 -16.50 -16.71
CA LEU A 153 -4.28 -16.59 -15.54
C LEU A 153 -4.86 -17.57 -14.52
N ARG A 154 -4.01 -18.47 -14.04
CA ARG A 154 -4.36 -19.43 -12.99
C ARG A 154 -3.80 -18.96 -11.65
N PRO A 155 -4.61 -18.92 -10.58
CA PRO A 155 -4.14 -18.73 -9.21
C PRO A 155 -2.97 -19.65 -8.89
N LEU A 156 -2.03 -19.17 -8.06
CA LEU A 156 -0.87 -19.93 -7.61
C LEU A 156 -1.27 -21.23 -6.90
N THR A 157 -2.39 -21.22 -6.18
CA THR A 157 -2.98 -22.41 -5.53
C THR A 157 -3.42 -23.48 -6.51
N ASP A 158 -3.73 -23.10 -7.74
CA ASP A 158 -4.27 -24.00 -8.77
C ASP A 158 -3.17 -24.54 -9.68
N LYS A 159 -1.95 -24.00 -9.56
CA LYS A 159 -0.78 -24.51 -10.25
C LYS A 159 -0.40 -25.83 -9.57
N GLN A 160 -0.72 -26.94 -10.23
CA GLN A 160 -0.25 -28.26 -9.82
C GLN A 160 1.27 -28.20 -9.62
N ARG A 161 1.76 -28.71 -8.48
CA ARG A 161 3.20 -29.00 -8.37
C ARG A 161 3.51 -29.98 -9.51
N LEU A 162 4.35 -29.56 -10.45
CA LEU A 162 4.96 -30.53 -11.35
C LEU A 162 5.66 -31.57 -10.45
N PRO A 163 5.49 -32.87 -10.73
CA PRO A 163 6.20 -33.90 -9.98
C PRO A 163 7.69 -33.60 -10.08
N SER A 164 8.38 -33.65 -8.93
CA SER A 164 9.83 -33.45 -8.90
C SER A 164 10.47 -34.45 -9.88
N PRO A 165 11.41 -34.02 -10.74
CA PRO A 165 12.10 -34.95 -11.63
C PRO A 165 12.69 -36.07 -10.77
N ALA A 166 12.45 -37.32 -11.17
CA ALA A 166 13.02 -38.48 -10.49
C ALA A 166 14.55 -38.31 -10.41
N PRO A 167 15.21 -38.68 -9.30
CA PRO A 167 16.66 -38.62 -9.21
C PRO A 167 17.24 -39.45 -10.37
N ALA A 168 18.15 -38.85 -11.14
CA ALA A 168 18.89 -39.58 -12.16
C ALA A 168 19.69 -40.66 -11.43
N GLY A 169 19.33 -41.93 -11.66
CA GLY A 169 20.02 -43.06 -11.05
C GLY A 169 21.49 -43.08 -11.44
N GLU A 170 22.34 -43.27 -10.44
CA GLU A 170 23.78 -43.58 -10.55
C GLU A 170 24.02 -45.00 -11.06
#